data_AF-A0A941Z2E1-F1
#
_entry.id   AF-A0A941Z2E1-F1
#
_cell.length_a   1.000
_cell.length_b   1.000
_cell.length_c   1.000
_cell.angle_alpha   90.00
_cell.angle_beta   90.00
_cell.angle_gamma   90.00
#
_symmetry.space_group_name_H-M   'P 1'
#
loop_
_entity.id
_entity.type
_entity.pdbx_description
1 polymer ?
#
loop_
_entity_poly.entity_id
_entity_poly.type
_entity_poly.pdbx_seq_one_letter_code
_entity_poly.pdbx_strand_id
1 'polypeptide(L)' 'MYRAALLAWRVLACALMAALSTAAAAAEPVTVGSKRFTESYVLGEIVRQTLERAGVPAVHRRGLGNT' A
#
# COMPACT_ATOMS: atom_id res chain seq x y z
N MET A 1 -29.88 33.40 -8.87
CA MET A 1 -29.07 33.24 -7.63
C MET A 1 -29.01 31.78 -7.15
N TYR A 2 -30.14 31.07 -7.01
CA TYR A 2 -30.16 29.66 -6.56
C TYR A 2 -29.39 28.65 -7.45
N ARG A 3 -29.39 28.81 -8.78
CA ARG A 3 -28.67 27.90 -9.70
C ARG A 3 -27.15 27.95 -9.58
N ALA A 4 -26.57 29.12 -9.31
CA ALA A 4 -25.13 29.29 -9.11
C ALA A 4 -24.69 28.69 -7.77
N ALA A 5 -25.49 28.86 -6.72
CA ALA A 5 -25.26 28.22 -5.42
C ALA A 5 -25.34 26.67 -5.50
N LEU A 6 -26.30 26.14 -6.26
CA LEU A 6 -26.43 24.71 -6.54
C LEU A 6 -25.21 24.14 -7.27
N LEU A 7 -24.65 24.86 -8.25
CA LEU A 7 -23.44 24.44 -8.97
C LEU A 7 -22.22 24.44 -8.05
N ALA A 8 -22.04 25.49 -7.24
CA ALA A 8 -20.95 25.57 -6.27
C ALA A 8 -20.99 24.42 -5.25
N TRP A 9 -22.19 24.07 -4.76
CA TRP A 9 -22.36 22.95 -3.84
C TRP A 9 -22.01 21.60 -4.47
N ARG A 10 -22.36 21.38 -5.74
CA ARG A 10 -22.03 20.15 -6.47
C ARG A 10 -20.53 20.02 -6.69
N VAL A 11 -19.85 21.11 -7.04
CA VAL A 11 -18.38 21.13 -7.20
C VAL A 11 -17.69 20.80 -5.88
N LEU A 12 -18.14 21.42 -4.78
CA LEU A 12 -17.59 21.15 -3.45
C LEU A 12 -17.79 19.69 -3.03
N ALA A 13 -18.99 19.13 -3.26
CA ALA A 13 -19.29 17.73 -2.96
C ALA A 13 -18.42 16.76 -3.79
N CYS A 14 -18.23 17.03 -5.09
CA CYS A 14 -17.33 16.22 -5.93
C CYS A 14 -15.87 16.28 -5.47
N ALA A 15 -15.39 17.46 -5.08
CA ALA A 15 -14.03 17.63 -4.57
C ALA A 15 -13.81 16.85 -3.26
N LEU A 16 -14.80 16.88 -2.34
CA LEU A 16 -14.76 16.10 -1.10
C LEU A 16 -14.76 14.59 -1.35
N MET A 17 -15.59 14.11 -2.29
CA MET A 17 -15.62 12.68 -2.64
C MET A 17 -14.29 12.22 -3.27
N ALA A 18 -13.69 13.03 -4.13
CA ALA A 18 -12.38 12.73 -4.72
C ALA A 18 -11.26 12.69 -3.68
N ALA A 19 -11.27 13.61 -2.71
CA ALA A 19 -10.30 13.66 -1.62
C ALA A 19 -10.42 12.47 -0.65
N LEU A 20 -11.62 11.98 -0.38
CA LEU A 20 -11.81 10.77 0.45
C LEU A 20 -11.34 9.49 -0.25
N SER A 21 -11.36 9.47 -1.59
CA SER A 21 -10.98 8.28 -2.37
C SER A 21 -9.49 7.96 -2.28
N THR A 22 -8.63 8.94 -2.00
CA THR A 22 -7.18 8.75 -1.95
C THR A 22 -6.68 8.18 -0.61
N ALA A 23 -7.45 8.33 0.47
CA ALA A 23 -7.05 7.85 1.79
C ALA A 23 -7.15 6.32 1.93
N ALA A 24 -7.99 5.67 1.11
CA ALA A 24 -8.20 4.23 1.16
C ALA A 24 -7.07 3.38 0.56
N ALA A 25 -6.06 4.00 -0.08
CA ALA A 25 -5.03 3.30 -0.85
C ALA A 25 -3.70 3.07 -0.08
N ALA A 26 -3.56 3.56 1.14
CA ALA A 26 -2.32 3.42 1.92
C ALA A 26 -2.36 2.18 2.83
N ALA A 27 -2.37 0.98 2.24
CA ALA A 27 -2.14 -0.24 3.01
C ALA A 27 -0.64 -0.33 3.38
N GLU A 28 -0.35 -0.61 4.64
CA GLU A 28 1.03 -0.85 5.10
C GLU A 28 1.66 -2.03 4.32
N PRO A 29 2.92 -1.93 3.91
CA PRO A 29 3.58 -2.98 3.14
C PRO A 29 3.74 -4.26 3.96
N VAL A 30 3.56 -5.40 3.31
CA VAL A 30 3.77 -6.72 3.92
C VAL A 30 5.25 -6.90 4.24
N THR A 31 5.57 -7.25 5.49
CA THR A 31 6.95 -7.55 5.89
C THR A 31 7.24 -9.05 5.74
N VAL A 32 8.16 -9.39 4.84
CA VAL A 32 8.69 -10.74 4.67
C VAL A 32 9.94 -10.89 5.54
N GLY A 33 9.92 -11.81 6.49
CA GLY A 33 11.07 -12.10 7.36
C GLY A 33 11.94 -13.24 6.84
N SER A 34 13.27 -13.14 7.02
CA SER A 34 14.19 -14.26 6.77
C SER A 34 15.19 -14.47 7.90
N LYS A 35 15.49 -15.73 8.22
CA LYS A 35 16.53 -16.12 9.19
C LYS A 35 17.93 -15.86 8.63
N ARG A 36 18.96 -15.92 9.50
CA ARG A 36 20.39 -15.76 9.13
C ARG A 36 21.00 -16.97 8.41
N PHE A 37 20.27 -17.53 7.44
CA PHE A 37 20.75 -18.56 6.52
C PHE A 37 20.69 -18.01 5.09
N THR A 38 21.70 -18.30 4.27
CA THR A 38 21.79 -17.76 2.90
C THR A 38 20.57 -18.16 2.07
N GLU A 39 20.11 -19.40 2.21
CA GLU A 39 18.92 -19.92 1.55
C GLU A 39 17.67 -19.13 1.96
N SER A 40 17.56 -18.77 3.25
CA SER A 40 16.43 -17.99 3.75
C SER A 40 16.40 -16.57 3.17
N TYR A 41 17.56 -15.96 2.89
CA TYR A 41 17.60 -14.66 2.23
C TYR A 41 17.11 -14.74 0.78
N VAL A 42 17.52 -15.78 0.05
CA VAL A 42 17.04 -15.97 -1.34
C VAL A 42 15.54 -16.21 -1.35
N LEU A 43 15.02 -17.07 -0.48
CA LEU A 43 13.58 -17.36 -0.38
C LEU A 43 12.77 -16.13 0.04
N GLY A 44 13.24 -15.36 1.02
CA GLY A 44 12.57 -14.12 1.44
C GLY A 44 12.49 -13.09 0.31
N GLU A 45 13.51 -13.02 -0.54
CA GLU A 45 13.52 -12.13 -1.69
C GLU A 45 12.55 -12.58 -2.79
N ILE A 46 12.48 -13.89 -3.07
CA ILE A 46 11.50 -14.47 -4.00
C ILE A 46 10.08 -14.15 -3.54
N VAL A 47 9.77 -14.28 -2.25
CA VAL A 47 8.45 -13.95 -1.71
C VAL A 47 8.14 -12.46 -1.85
N ARG A 48 9.08 -11.57 -1.50
CA ARG A 48 8.91 -10.10 -1.67
C ARG A 48 8.57 -9.75 -3.11
N GLN A 49 9.34 -10.27 -4.07
CA GLN A 49 9.12 -10.01 -5.49
C GLN A 49 7.80 -10.60 -6.00
N THR A 50 7.38 -11.74 -5.45
CA THR A 50 6.09 -12.37 -5.80
C THR A 50 4.92 -11.48 -5.35
N LEU A 51 5.00 -10.92 -4.15
CA LEU A 51 4.01 -9.97 -3.63
C LEU A 51 3.95 -8.70 -4.49
N GLU A 52 5.09 -8.13 -4.84
CA GLU A 52 5.14 -6.93 -5.70
C GLU A 52 4.52 -7.18 -7.08
N ARG A 53 4.80 -8.34 -7.70
CA ARG A 53 4.19 -8.74 -8.98
C ARG A 53 2.68 -8.91 -8.87
N ALA A 54 2.16 -9.24 -7.68
CA ALA A 54 0.73 -9.34 -7.39
C ALA A 54 0.10 -7.98 -7.01
N GLY A 55 0.85 -6.88 -7.08
CA GLY A 55 0.38 -5.54 -6.70
C GLY A 55 0.31 -5.32 -5.19
N VAL A 56 0.93 -6.20 -4.40
CA VAL A 56 1.00 -6.07 -2.93
C VAL A 56 2.34 -5.43 -2.56
N PRO A 57 2.34 -4.22 -1.97
CA PRO A 57 3.57 -3.62 -1.46
C PRO A 57 4.22 -4.51 -0.41
N ALA A 58 5.52 -4.79 -0.54
CA ALA A 58 6.22 -5.68 0.37
C ALA A 58 7.67 -5.25 0.63
N VAL A 59 8.15 -5.50 1.85
CA VAL A 59 9.53 -5.24 2.28
C VAL A 59 10.16 -6.52 2.83
N HIS A 60 11.44 -6.75 2.56
CA HIS A 60 12.16 -7.93 3.05
C HIS A 60 13.06 -7.56 4.24
N ARG A 61 12.66 -8.04 5.43
CA ARG A 61 13.40 -7.89 6.69
C ARG A 61 14.30 -9.10 6.92
N ARG A 62 15.60 -8.91 6.70
CA ARG A 62 16.62 -9.96 6.80
C ARG A 62 17.14 -10.18 8.21
N GLY A 63 17.63 -11.39 8.45
CA GLY A 63 18.50 -11.72 9.58
C GLY A 63 17.78 -11.85 10.93
N LEU A 64 16.55 -12.34 10.90
CA LEU A 64 15.74 -12.62 12.08
C LEU A 64 16.30 -13.80 12.85
N GLY A 65 16.96 -13.51 13.97
CA GLY A 65 17.41 -14.50 14.94
C GLY A 65 18.24 -15.65 14.37
N ASN A 66 18.49 -16.61 15.24
CA ASN A 66 19.01 -17.93 14.96
C ASN A 66 18.18 -18.94 15.74
N THR A 67 18.26 -20.20 15.34
CA THR A 67 17.81 -21.37 16.11
C THR A 67 19.04 -22.11 16.58
#